data_AF-A0A0F3HSW4-F1
#
_entry.id   AF-A0A0F3HSW4-F1
#
_cell.length_a   1.000
_cell.length_b   1.000
_cell.length_c   1.000
_cell.angle_alpha   90.00
_cell.angle_beta   90.00
_cell.angle_gamma   90.00
#
_symmetry.space_group_name_H-M   'P 1'
#
loop_
_entity.id
_entity.type
_entity.pdbx_description
1 polymer ?
#
loop_
_entity_poly.entity_id
_entity_poly.type
_entity_poly.pdbx_seq_one_letter_code
_entity_poly.pdbx_strand_id
1 'polypeptide(L)'
;MTNFIQTITVENRQVDKENYFTIGYSPEIEKSLLCVYISWIAGYERYYELDDGDLALFERKREEFLKKYEKEIKAYRTERLIGSGALRDYNFRSLPENILENLDSYPPFKGYVYQNGILCAKIKIEDKYFYLPPIYDEDCR
;
A
#
# COMPACT_ATOMS: atom_id res chain seq x y z
N MET A 1 14.67 5.80 13.81
CA MET A 1 14.39 7.05 13.07
C MET A 1 13.21 6.78 12.16
N THR A 2 12.20 7.63 12.17
CA THR A 2 11.01 7.47 11.35
C THR A 2 11.27 8.18 10.02
N ASN A 3 11.52 7.43 8.96
CA ASN A 3 11.84 8.01 7.65
C ASN A 3 10.55 8.50 6.99
N PHE A 4 10.50 9.80 6.71
CA PHE A 4 9.45 10.40 5.91
C PHE A 4 9.68 10.08 4.44
N ILE A 5 8.65 9.58 3.76
CA ILE A 5 8.70 9.18 2.36
C ILE A 5 7.64 9.98 1.62
N GLN A 6 8.03 10.85 0.70
CA GLN A 6 7.04 11.66 -0.02
C GLN A 6 6.21 10.80 -1.00
N THR A 7 6.84 9.85 -1.67
CA THR A 7 6.22 8.97 -2.67
C THR A 7 6.99 7.66 -2.70
N ILE A 8 6.31 6.56 -2.99
CA ILE A 8 6.94 5.26 -3.24
C ILE A 8 7.36 5.19 -4.70
N THR A 9 8.63 4.91 -4.94
CA THR A 9 9.12 4.58 -6.27
C THR A 9 9.37 3.08 -6.38
N VAL A 10 9.34 2.57 -7.62
CA VAL A 10 9.55 1.16 -7.89
C VAL A 10 10.55 1.05 -9.04
N GLU A 11 11.72 0.52 -8.74
CA GLU A 11 12.80 0.23 -9.67
C GLU A 11 12.70 -1.21 -10.20
N ASN A 12 13.40 -1.48 -11.31
CA ASN A 12 13.46 -2.83 -11.93
C ASN A 12 12.07 -3.43 -12.19
N ARG A 13 11.15 -2.59 -12.69
CA ARG A 13 9.73 -2.90 -12.86
C ARG A 13 9.50 -4.06 -13.84
N GLN A 14 8.87 -5.12 -13.37
CA GLN A 14 8.26 -6.18 -14.18
C GLN A 14 6.74 -5.99 -14.20
N VAL A 15 6.18 -5.64 -15.37
CA VAL A 15 4.77 -5.27 -15.50
C VAL A 15 3.96 -6.45 -16.03
N ASP A 16 2.89 -6.82 -15.33
CA ASP A 16 1.83 -7.70 -15.82
C ASP A 16 0.62 -6.85 -16.18
N LYS A 17 0.42 -6.64 -17.49
CA LYS A 17 -0.70 -5.85 -18.01
C LYS A 17 -2.04 -6.60 -17.98
N GLU A 18 -2.02 -7.93 -18.01
CA GLU A 18 -3.23 -8.75 -18.01
C GLU A 18 -3.88 -8.73 -16.63
N ASN A 19 -3.05 -8.77 -15.59
CA ASN A 19 -3.47 -8.79 -14.19
C ASN A 19 -3.32 -7.42 -13.48
N TYR A 20 -2.98 -6.37 -14.22
CA TYR A 20 -2.89 -4.98 -13.73
C TYR A 20 -1.99 -4.79 -12.51
N PHE A 21 -0.80 -5.40 -12.51
CA PHE A 21 0.18 -5.18 -11.45
C PHE A 21 1.60 -4.97 -11.98
N THR A 22 2.45 -4.41 -11.13
CA THR A 22 3.89 -4.33 -11.32
C THR A 22 4.60 -4.99 -10.14
N ILE A 23 5.69 -5.69 -10.40
CA ILE A 23 6.64 -6.13 -9.37
C ILE A 23 7.92 -5.30 -9.50
N GLY A 24 8.53 -4.92 -8.39
CA GLY A 24 9.84 -4.27 -8.41
C GLY A 24 10.34 -3.93 -7.01
N TYR A 25 11.43 -3.17 -6.93
CA TYR A 25 12.07 -2.82 -5.67
C TYR A 25 11.83 -1.36 -5.30
N SER A 26 11.42 -1.08 -4.07
CA SER A 26 11.32 0.28 -3.55
C SER A 26 12.55 0.59 -2.69
N PRO A 27 13.40 1.56 -3.11
CA PRO A 27 14.58 1.95 -2.34
C PRO A 27 14.23 2.69 -1.05
N GLU A 28 13.06 3.31 -0.95
CA GLU A 28 12.66 4.09 0.23
C GLU A 28 12.39 3.22 1.46
N ILE A 29 11.99 1.97 1.25
CA ILE A 29 11.70 0.99 2.31
C ILE A 29 12.57 -0.27 2.21
N GLU A 30 13.43 -0.33 1.20
CA GLU A 30 14.34 -1.44 0.92
C GLU A 30 13.63 -2.80 0.74
N LYS A 31 12.47 -2.79 0.07
CA LYS A 31 11.63 -3.99 -0.12
C LYS A 31 11.24 -4.21 -1.57
N SER A 32 11.10 -5.49 -1.92
CA SER A 32 10.42 -5.91 -3.15
C SER A 32 8.92 -5.85 -2.95
N LEU A 33 8.22 -5.24 -3.91
CA LEU A 33 6.79 -4.94 -3.84
C LEU A 33 6.05 -5.58 -5.00
N LEU A 34 4.83 -6.02 -4.69
CA LEU A 34 3.74 -6.20 -5.64
C LEU A 34 2.88 -4.94 -5.59
N CYS A 35 2.86 -4.19 -6.69
CA CYS A 35 2.08 -2.96 -6.85
C CYS A 35 0.86 -3.25 -7.73
N VAL A 36 -0.31 -3.37 -7.11
CA VAL A 36 -1.57 -3.68 -7.83
C VAL A 36 -2.31 -2.39 -8.15
N TYR A 37 -2.63 -2.19 -9.44
CA TYR A 37 -3.29 -0.99 -9.92
C TYR A 37 -4.81 -1.05 -9.76
N ILE A 38 -5.38 -0.09 -9.04
CA ILE A 38 -6.80 0.05 -8.76
C ILE A 38 -7.45 0.97 -9.79
N SER A 39 -7.89 0.39 -10.90
CA SER A 39 -8.43 1.13 -12.05
C SER A 39 -9.87 1.62 -11.86
N TRP A 40 -10.70 0.91 -11.08
CA TRP A 40 -12.16 1.13 -11.07
C TRP A 40 -12.67 2.26 -10.16
N ILE A 41 -11.80 2.93 -9.38
CA ILE A 41 -12.22 4.04 -8.50
C ILE A 41 -11.50 5.36 -8.80
N ALA A 42 -10.17 5.36 -8.94
CA ALA A 42 -9.41 6.61 -9.14
C ALA A 42 -8.01 6.45 -9.75
N GLY A 43 -7.60 5.24 -10.16
CA GLY A 43 -6.27 5.00 -10.73
C GLY A 43 -5.14 5.26 -9.74
N TYR A 44 -4.85 4.29 -8.88
CA TYR A 44 -3.73 4.35 -7.94
C TYR A 44 -3.21 2.94 -7.65
N GLU A 45 -2.04 2.81 -7.04
CA GLU A 45 -1.45 1.50 -6.71
C GLU A 45 -1.66 1.18 -5.21
N ARG A 46 -1.90 -0.10 -4.91
CA ARG A 46 -1.72 -0.68 -3.58
C ARG A 46 -0.41 -1.44 -3.53
N TYR A 47 0.29 -1.35 -2.41
CA TYR A 47 1.61 -1.91 -2.22
C TYR A 47 1.54 -3.10 -1.26
N TYR A 48 1.92 -4.28 -1.74
CA TYR A 48 2.04 -5.50 -0.94
C TYR A 48 3.51 -5.92 -0.88
N GLU A 49 3.96 -6.36 0.28
CA GLU A 49 5.32 -6.89 0.43
C GLU A 49 5.45 -8.27 -0.23
N LEU A 50 6.54 -8.48 -0.95
CA LEU A 50 6.93 -9.78 -1.49
C LEU A 50 7.91 -10.47 -0.54
N ASP A 51 7.79 -11.80 -0.43
CA ASP A 51 8.71 -12.62 0.33
C ASP A 51 9.99 -12.91 -0.48
N ASP A 52 11.03 -13.33 0.24
CA ASP A 52 12.26 -13.81 -0.40
C ASP A 52 11.96 -14.98 -1.36
N GLY A 53 12.40 -14.82 -2.61
CA GLY A 53 12.21 -15.83 -3.66
C GLY A 53 10.95 -15.64 -4.51
N ASP A 54 10.06 -14.71 -4.18
CA ASP A 54 8.86 -14.47 -5.02
C ASP A 54 9.18 -13.92 -6.40
N LEU A 55 10.27 -13.16 -6.53
CA LEU A 55 10.79 -12.75 -7.84
C LEU A 55 11.13 -13.98 -8.71
N ALA A 56 11.86 -14.95 -8.14
CA ALA A 56 12.21 -16.17 -8.83
C ALA A 56 10.97 -17.05 -9.10
N LEU A 57 9.98 -17.04 -8.21
CA LEU A 57 8.70 -17.72 -8.40
C LEU A 57 7.94 -17.12 -9.58
N PHE A 58 7.86 -15.80 -9.67
CA PHE A 58 7.23 -15.09 -10.78
C PHE A 58 7.90 -15.42 -12.13
N GLU A 59 9.24 -15.46 -12.17
CA GLU A 59 10.02 -15.73 -13.38
C GLU A 59 9.94 -17.19 -13.84
N ARG A 60 9.98 -18.15 -12.90
CA ARG A 60 10.10 -19.59 -13.22
C ARG A 60 8.76 -20.31 -13.23
N LYS A 61 7.80 -19.85 -12.44
CA LYS A 61 6.53 -20.54 -12.14
C LYS A 61 5.39 -19.53 -11.96
N ARG A 62 5.14 -18.74 -13.01
CA ARG A 62 4.15 -17.66 -13.01
C ARG A 62 2.78 -18.06 -12.46
N GLU A 63 2.25 -19.22 -12.84
CA GLU A 63 0.93 -19.68 -12.37
C GLU A 63 0.88 -19.88 -10.85
N GLU A 64 1.96 -20.41 -10.25
CA GLU A 64 2.06 -20.57 -8.80
C GLU A 64 2.11 -19.21 -8.09
N PHE A 65 2.84 -18.23 -8.68
CA PHE A 65 2.86 -16.86 -8.16
C PHE A 65 1.48 -16.20 -8.22
N LEU A 66 0.79 -16.27 -9.37
CA LEU A 66 -0.53 -15.68 -9.54
C LEU A 66 -1.55 -16.29 -8.56
N LYS A 67 -1.44 -17.59 -8.30
CA LYS A 67 -2.27 -18.26 -7.29
C LYS A 67 -1.94 -17.82 -5.86
N LYS A 68 -0.66 -17.64 -5.52
CA LYS A 68 -0.21 -17.16 -4.21
C LYS A 68 -0.80 -15.77 -3.90
N TYR A 69 -0.76 -14.88 -4.89
CA TYR A 69 -1.19 -13.47 -4.76
C TYR A 69 -2.57 -13.20 -5.35
N GLU A 70 -3.41 -14.23 -5.51
CA GLU A 70 -4.70 -14.12 -6.20
C GLU A 70 -5.61 -13.07 -5.54
N LYS A 71 -5.62 -13.02 -4.21
CA LYS A 71 -6.42 -12.05 -3.44
C LYS A 71 -5.91 -10.62 -3.66
N GLU A 72 -4.62 -10.40 -3.55
CA GLU A 72 -3.98 -9.11 -3.72
C GLU A 72 -4.17 -8.58 -5.15
N ILE A 73 -4.03 -9.45 -6.16
CA ILE A 73 -4.25 -9.13 -7.58
C ILE A 73 -5.73 -8.80 -7.86
N LYS A 74 -6.67 -9.48 -7.20
CA LYS A 74 -8.09 -9.12 -7.18
C LYS A 74 -8.40 -7.90 -6.31
N ALA A 75 -7.36 -7.26 -5.78
CA ALA A 75 -7.41 -6.05 -4.98
C ALA A 75 -8.22 -6.18 -3.67
N TYR A 76 -8.06 -7.32 -3.00
CA TYR A 76 -8.36 -7.44 -1.57
C TYR A 76 -7.24 -6.84 -0.73
N ARG A 77 -7.61 -6.16 0.36
CA ARG A 77 -6.66 -5.58 1.31
C ARG A 77 -6.25 -6.63 2.35
N THR A 78 -5.38 -7.55 1.94
CA THR A 78 -4.87 -8.64 2.78
C THR A 78 -3.87 -8.15 3.83
N GLU A 79 -3.46 -9.01 4.75
CA GLU A 79 -2.41 -8.71 5.74
C GLU A 79 -1.04 -8.34 5.13
N ARG A 80 -0.80 -8.67 3.86
CA ARG A 80 0.43 -8.28 3.13
C ARG A 80 0.40 -6.83 2.66
N LEU A 81 -0.74 -6.16 2.75
CA LEU A 81 -0.88 -4.76 2.35
C LEU A 81 -0.04 -3.89 3.29
N ILE A 82 1.01 -3.28 2.77
CA ILE A 82 1.83 -2.37 3.55
C ILE A 82 1.39 -0.91 3.40
N GLY A 83 0.74 -0.55 2.28
CA GLY A 83 0.25 0.82 2.04
C GLY A 83 -0.43 1.02 0.70
N SER A 84 -0.81 2.26 0.40
CA SER A 84 -1.55 2.61 -0.81
C SER A 84 -1.25 4.03 -1.29
N GLY A 85 -1.36 4.26 -2.59
CA GLY A 85 -1.32 5.58 -3.21
C GLY A 85 -2.49 6.50 -2.85
N ALA A 86 -3.53 6.00 -2.18
CA ALA A 86 -4.75 6.76 -1.89
C ALA A 86 -5.21 6.66 -0.43
N LEU A 87 -5.61 7.79 0.16
CA LEU A 87 -6.06 7.88 1.57
C LEU A 87 -7.28 7.01 1.89
N ARG A 88 -8.10 6.62 0.90
CA ARG A 88 -9.29 5.78 1.14
C ARG A 88 -8.98 4.38 1.65
N ASP A 89 -7.75 3.90 1.44
CA ASP A 89 -7.30 2.60 1.94
C ASP A 89 -6.71 2.72 3.36
N TYR A 90 -6.81 3.88 4.00
CA TYR A 90 -6.26 4.15 5.32
C TYR A 90 -7.34 4.34 6.38
N ASN A 91 -7.04 3.90 7.59
CA ASN A 91 -8.01 3.82 8.67
C ASN A 91 -8.14 5.16 9.41
N PHE A 92 -9.08 6.00 8.98
CA PHE A 92 -9.41 7.25 9.66
C PHE A 92 -9.96 7.07 11.08
N ARG A 93 -10.49 5.88 11.43
CA ARG A 93 -10.94 5.58 12.80
C ARG A 93 -9.79 5.49 13.81
N SER A 94 -8.54 5.51 13.33
CA SER A 94 -7.35 5.64 14.20
C SER A 94 -7.11 7.07 14.70
N LEU A 95 -7.83 8.07 14.15
CA LEU A 95 -7.79 9.43 14.65
C LEU A 95 -8.54 9.55 15.99
N PRO A 96 -8.13 10.52 16.84
CA PRO A 96 -8.94 10.90 18.00
C PRO A 96 -10.38 11.24 17.61
N GLU A 97 -11.35 10.82 18.43
CA GLU A 97 -12.80 10.99 18.18
C GLU A 97 -13.15 12.45 17.88
N ASN A 98 -12.64 13.39 18.69
CA ASN A 98 -12.85 14.82 18.50
C ASN A 98 -12.29 15.36 17.17
N ILE A 99 -11.32 14.69 16.55
CA ILE A 99 -10.80 15.09 15.23
C ILE A 99 -11.65 14.47 14.14
N LEU A 100 -12.02 13.20 14.31
CA LEU A 100 -12.84 12.47 13.34
C LEU A 100 -14.23 13.10 13.16
N GLU A 101 -14.87 13.53 14.26
CA GLU A 101 -16.18 14.18 14.23
C GLU A 101 -16.19 15.55 13.55
N ASN A 102 -15.06 16.27 13.61
CA ASN A 102 -14.91 17.61 13.03
C ASN A 102 -14.22 17.57 11.64
N LEU A 103 -14.09 16.40 11.03
CA LEU A 103 -13.43 16.24 9.74
C LEU A 103 -14.39 16.56 8.59
N ASP A 104 -14.44 17.82 8.17
CA ASP A 104 -15.36 18.27 7.09
C ASP A 104 -14.95 17.79 5.68
N SER A 105 -13.68 17.43 5.47
CA SER A 105 -13.16 17.01 4.16
C SER A 105 -11.94 16.08 4.28
N TYR A 106 -11.56 15.44 3.16
CA TYR A 106 -10.34 14.65 3.12
C TYR A 106 -9.12 15.54 3.39
N PRO A 107 -8.33 15.24 4.44
CA PRO A 107 -7.16 16.03 4.76
C PRO A 107 -6.08 15.85 3.69
N PRO A 108 -5.19 16.84 3.51
CA PRO A 108 -4.09 16.73 2.57
C PRO A 108 -3.20 15.51 2.85
N PHE A 109 -3.06 14.65 1.84
CA PHE A 109 -2.07 13.58 1.86
C PHE A 109 -0.67 14.18 1.71
N LYS A 110 0.24 13.87 2.63
CA LYS A 110 1.61 14.42 2.64
C LYS A 110 2.69 13.37 2.36
N GLY A 111 2.32 12.15 2.00
CA GLY A 111 3.22 11.01 1.84
C GLY A 111 3.11 10.05 3.03
N TYR A 112 4.19 9.35 3.33
CA TYR A 112 4.22 8.22 4.24
C TYR A 112 5.23 8.38 5.36
N VAL A 113 5.02 7.56 6.36
CA VAL A 113 6.02 7.15 7.33
C VAL A 113 6.10 5.63 7.26
N TYR A 114 7.29 5.08 7.04
CA TYR A 114 7.50 3.64 7.11
C TYR A 114 7.93 3.24 8.52
N GLN A 115 7.12 2.42 9.17
CA GLN A 115 7.39 1.95 10.53
C GLN A 115 6.83 0.54 10.72
N ASN A 116 7.64 -0.35 11.30
CA ASN A 116 7.25 -1.74 11.62
C ASN A 116 6.64 -2.49 10.42
N GLY A 117 7.20 -2.31 9.22
CA GLY A 117 6.71 -2.96 8.00
C GLY A 117 5.54 -2.25 7.31
N ILE A 118 5.01 -1.15 7.88
CA ILE A 118 3.79 -0.49 7.38
C ILE A 118 4.09 0.93 6.90
N LEU A 119 3.54 1.29 5.73
CA LEU A 119 3.53 2.64 5.17
C LEU A 119 2.30 3.39 5.69
N CYS A 120 2.42 3.99 6.87
CA CYS A 120 1.37 4.82 7.43
C CYS A 120 1.23 6.12 6.63
N ALA A 121 0.02 6.47 6.21
CA ALA A 121 -0.26 7.72 5.52
C ALA A 121 -0.09 8.90 6.48
N LYS A 122 0.80 9.82 6.13
CA LYS A 122 0.98 11.10 6.83
C LYS A 122 -0.03 12.10 6.29
N ILE A 123 -0.91 12.57 7.16
CA ILE A 123 -1.87 13.63 6.86
C ILE A 123 -1.64 14.84 7.76
N LYS A 124 -2.03 16.03 7.28
CA LYS A 124 -2.02 17.27 8.08
C LYS A 124 -3.46 17.68 8.36
N ILE A 125 -3.82 17.83 9.64
CA ILE A 125 -5.10 18.38 10.09
C ILE A 125 -4.76 19.58 10.98
N GLU A 126 -5.30 20.75 10.66
CA GLU A 126 -4.87 22.02 11.27
C GLU A 126 -3.34 22.13 11.22
N ASP A 127 -2.67 22.32 12.36
CA ASP A 127 -1.20 22.35 12.46
C ASP A 127 -0.57 21.09 13.03
N LYS A 128 -1.30 19.97 13.03
CA LYS A 128 -0.84 18.67 13.54
C LYS A 128 -0.74 17.63 12.43
N TYR A 129 0.21 16.71 12.61
CA TYR A 129 0.40 15.56 11.73
C TYR A 129 -0.14 14.29 12.38
N PHE A 130 -0.83 13.48 11.58
CA PHE A 130 -1.34 12.17 11.97
C PHE A 130 -0.83 11.11 11.00
N TYR A 131 -0.73 9.88 11.48
CA TYR A 131 -0.21 8.73 10.75
C TYR A 131 -1.26 7.64 10.76
N LEU A 132 -1.89 7.39 9.62
CA LEU A 132 -2.96 6.42 9.51
C LEU A 132 -2.40 5.08 9.01
N PRO A 133 -2.68 3.94 9.66
CA PRO A 133 -2.36 2.63 9.11
C PRO A 133 -3.35 2.25 7.98
N PRO A 134 -3.00 1.31 7.09
CA PRO A 134 -3.93 0.81 6.09
C PRO A 134 -5.12 0.07 6.75
N ILE A 135 -6.21 -0.06 6.01
CA ILE A 135 -7.38 -0.90 6.35
C ILE A 135 -7.15 -2.28 5.75
N TYR A 136 -7.50 -3.32 6.49
CA TYR A 136 -7.49 -4.70 6.03
C TYR A 136 -8.92 -5.22 5.89
N ASP A 137 -9.17 -6.07 4.90
CA ASP A 137 -10.46 -6.75 4.75
C ASP A 137 -10.55 -7.89 5.78
N GLU A 138 -11.61 -7.91 6.58
CA GLU A 138 -11.78 -8.88 7.68
C GLU A 138 -11.79 -10.34 7.19
N ASP A 139 -12.35 -10.59 6.00
CA ASP A 139 -12.41 -11.90 5.34
C ASP A 139 -11.06 -12.39 4.77
N CYS A 140 -10.01 -11.58 4.92
CA CYS A 140 -8.65 -11.89 4.44
C CYS A 140 -7.66 -12.19 5.57
N ARG A 141 -8.13 -12.26 6.82
CA ARG A 141 -7.38 -12.77 7.98
C ARG A 141 -7.44 -14.29 8.09
#